data_AF-A0A172QU29-F1
#
_entry.id   AF-A0A172QU29-F1
#
_cell.length_a   1.000
_cell.length_b   1.000
_cell.length_c   1.000
_cell.angle_alpha   90.00
_cell.angle_beta   90.00
_cell.angle_gamma   90.00
#
_symmetry.space_group_name_H-M   'P 1'
#
loop_
_entity.id
_entity.type
_entity.pdbx_description
1 polymer ?
#
loop_
_entity_poly.entity_id
_entity_poly.type
_entity_poly.pdbx_seq_one_letter_code
_entity_poly.pdbx_strand_id
1 'polypeptide(L)'
;MEEQLPFANGSKSSKLPLFIIGLCCLFLVLWLKLPGVLLASLILVATFSVMRMRTSTPEVTALRTSIRLSAEDITDVHNEWQIFLSSPDGDALADRTLVRPALADPDCGNEDIEKFHFEISNAHRFLGRLEARLQQTLLVSELETLLKVTDERSLDLRETWLNARKAANKLGPHYKRGS
;
A
#
# COMPACT_ATOMS: atom_id res chain seq x y z
N MET A 1 -5.13 0.78 -23.36
CA MET A 1 -4.22 1.90 -23.12
C MET A 1 -3.55 1.57 -21.79
N GLU A 2 -2.40 0.91 -21.84
CA GLU A 2 -1.71 0.40 -20.65
C GLU A 2 -0.95 1.56 -19.98
N GLU A 3 -1.50 2.09 -18.89
CA GLU A 3 -0.74 2.94 -17.99
C GLU A 3 0.37 2.11 -17.34
N GLN A 4 1.55 2.16 -17.95
CA GLN A 4 2.80 1.77 -17.32
C GLN A 4 3.02 2.71 -16.13
N LEU A 5 2.56 2.28 -14.96
CA LEU A 5 2.98 2.83 -13.68
C LEU A 5 4.52 2.90 -13.65
N PRO A 6 5.13 4.01 -13.22
CA PRO A 6 6.56 4.25 -13.31
C PRO A 6 7.34 3.45 -12.25
N PHE A 7 7.29 2.12 -12.33
CA PHE A 7 8.16 1.20 -11.61
C PHE A 7 9.48 1.01 -12.37
N ALA A 8 10.10 2.11 -12.80
CA ALA A 8 11.33 2.08 -13.58
C ALA A 8 12.36 3.06 -13.02
N ASN A 9 12.64 2.94 -11.73
CA ASN A 9 14.00 3.06 -11.21
C ASN A 9 13.97 2.62 -9.74
N GLY A 10 13.83 1.31 -9.53
CA GLY A 10 14.39 0.73 -8.34
C GLY A 10 15.86 1.13 -8.32
N SER A 11 16.23 1.99 -7.38
CA SER A 11 17.62 2.23 -7.01
C SER A 11 18.25 0.85 -6.90
N LYS A 12 19.03 0.46 -7.93
CA LYS A 12 19.87 -0.72 -7.85
C LYS A 12 20.70 -0.46 -6.60
N SER A 13 20.38 -1.13 -5.51
CA SER A 13 21.22 -1.20 -4.32
C SER A 13 22.59 -1.56 -4.86
N SER A 14 23.43 -0.55 -5.00
CA SER A 14 24.69 -0.73 -5.68
C SER A 14 25.45 -1.64 -4.72
N LYS A 15 25.75 -2.87 -5.13
CA LYS A 15 26.60 -3.78 -4.34
C LYS A 15 28.06 -3.31 -4.33
N LEU A 16 28.33 -2.22 -5.02
CA LEU A 16 29.60 -1.53 -5.18
C LEU A 16 30.32 -1.20 -3.85
N PRO A 17 29.67 -0.60 -2.82
CA PRO A 17 30.32 -0.33 -1.55
C PRO A 17 30.62 -1.61 -0.78
N LEU A 18 29.77 -2.64 -0.84
CA LEU A 18 30.06 -3.96 -0.26
C LEU A 18 31.27 -4.63 -0.94
N PHE A 19 31.37 -4.50 -2.27
CA PHE A 19 32.51 -5.02 -3.03
C PHE A 19 33.81 -4.30 -2.66
N ILE A 20 33.77 -2.97 -2.51
CA ILE A 20 34.91 -2.16 -2.07
C ILE A 20 35.34 -2.53 -0.65
N ILE A 21 34.40 -2.67 0.28
CA ILE A 21 34.68 -3.08 1.67
C ILE A 21 35.33 -4.46 1.71
N GLY A 22 34.81 -5.41 0.94
CA GLY A 22 35.39 -6.75 0.82
C GLY A 22 36.82 -6.72 0.28
N LEU A 23 37.07 -5.91 -0.76
CA LEU A 23 38.39 -5.76 -1.36
C LEU A 23 39.41 -5.12 -0.39
N CYS A 24 38.99 -4.09 0.36
CA CYS A 24 39.78 -3.49 1.43
C CYS A 24 40.13 -4.49 2.54
N CYS A 25 39.16 -5.29 2.98
CA CYS A 25 39.41 -6.33 3.99
C CYS A 25 40.42 -7.37 3.49
N LEU A 26 40.32 -7.78 2.23
CA LEU A 26 41.21 -8.76 1.60
C LEU A 26 42.64 -8.21 1.50
N PHE A 27 42.79 -6.94 1.11
CA PHE A 27 44.08 -6.24 1.08
C PHE A 27 44.71 -6.12 2.48
N LEU A 28 43.92 -5.76 3.49
CA LEU A 28 44.37 -5.65 4.89
C LEU A 28 44.89 -6.99 5.43
N VAL A 29 44.20 -8.10 5.14
CA VAL A 29 44.61 -9.44 5.57
C VAL A 29 45.89 -9.91 4.87
N LEU A 30 46.00 -9.66 3.55
CA LEU A 30 47.17 -10.05 2.77
C LEU A 30 48.44 -9.30 3.17
N TRP A 31 48.33 -7.99 3.45
CA TRP A 31 49.50 -7.15 3.75
C TRP A 31 49.92 -7.19 5.22
N LEU A 32 48.96 -7.29 6.15
CA LEU A 32 49.23 -7.10 7.58
C LEU A 32 49.14 -8.39 8.43
N LYS A 33 48.73 -9.54 7.86
CA LYS A 33 48.50 -10.81 8.59
C LYS A 33 47.52 -10.64 9.77
N LEU A 34 47.95 -10.99 11.00
CA LEU A 34 47.14 -11.04 12.24
C LEU A 34 46.41 -9.71 12.57
N PRO A 35 47.07 -8.54 12.60
CA PRO A 35 46.39 -7.27 12.84
C PRO A 35 45.40 -6.88 11.72
N GLY A 36 45.63 -7.34 10.49
CA GLY A 36 44.71 -7.12 9.36
C GLY A 36 43.37 -7.84 9.54
N VAL A 37 43.40 -9.06 10.09
CA VAL A 37 42.19 -9.83 10.41
C VAL A 37 41.35 -9.15 11.49
N LEU A 38 41.99 -8.60 12.54
CA LEU A 38 41.29 -7.87 13.58
C LEU A 38 40.58 -6.63 13.02
N LEU A 39 41.26 -5.85 12.19
CA LEU A 39 40.68 -4.68 11.51
C LEU A 39 39.53 -5.04 10.58
N ALA A 40 39.69 -6.07 9.75
CA ALA A 40 38.63 -6.54 8.86
C ALA A 40 37.40 -7.01 9.64
N SER A 41 37.59 -7.74 10.75
CA SER A 41 36.49 -8.17 11.62
C SER A 41 35.73 -6.99 12.23
N LEU A 42 36.45 -5.95 12.68
CA LEU A 42 35.88 -4.75 13.25
C LEU A 42 35.03 -4.00 12.22
N ILE A 43 35.54 -3.85 10.99
CA ILE A 43 34.82 -3.21 9.88
C ILE A 43 33.56 -4.00 9.52
N LEU A 44 33.63 -5.33 9.49
CA LEU A 44 32.48 -6.17 9.17
C LEU A 44 31.39 -6.03 10.24
N VAL A 45 31.76 -6.10 11.53
CA VAL A 45 30.83 -5.91 12.65
C VAL A 45 30.22 -4.51 12.64
N ALA A 46 31.03 -3.47 12.41
CA ALA A 46 30.54 -2.09 12.32
C ALA A 46 29.57 -1.90 11.15
N THR A 47 29.91 -2.42 9.97
CA THR A 47 29.06 -2.34 8.77
C THR A 47 27.75 -3.08 8.98
N PHE A 48 27.81 -4.28 9.56
CA PHE A 48 26.62 -5.08 9.88
C PHE A 48 25.72 -4.37 10.91
N SER A 49 26.31 -3.81 11.97
CA SER A 49 25.58 -3.02 12.97
C SER A 49 24.90 -1.79 12.36
N VAL A 50 25.62 -1.02 11.53
CA VAL A 50 25.06 0.16 10.87
C VAL A 50 23.92 -0.21 9.92
N MET A 51 24.05 -1.28 9.14
CA MET A 51 22.96 -1.77 8.28
C MET A 51 21.72 -2.15 9.10
N ARG A 52 21.90 -2.78 10.26
CA ARG A 52 20.79 -3.18 11.15
C ARG A 52 20.13 -1.99 11.86
N MET A 53 20.89 -0.95 12.19
CA MET A 53 20.38 0.27 12.79
C MET A 53 19.63 1.16 11.78
N ARG A 54 20.08 1.20 10.52
CA ARG A 54 19.48 2.03 9.47
C ARG A 54 18.03 1.62 9.14
N THR A 55 17.65 0.37 9.40
CA THR A 55 16.28 -0.14 9.23
C THR A 55 15.41 0.06 10.47
N SER A 56 16.00 0.52 11.57
CA SER A 56 15.36 0.69 12.89
C SER A 56 15.33 2.17 13.30
N THR A 57 15.33 3.09 12.33
CA THR A 57 15.26 4.52 12.61
C THR A 57 13.83 4.89 13.02
N PRO A 58 13.66 5.89 13.92
CA PRO A 58 12.33 6.41 14.28
C PRO A 58 11.50 6.82 13.05
N GLU A 59 12.17 7.32 12.01
CA GLU A 59 11.58 7.70 10.73
C GLU A 59 10.91 6.53 10.00
N VAL A 60 11.58 5.36 9.90
CA VAL A 60 10.99 4.15 9.29
C VAL A 60 9.74 3.71 10.04
N THR A 61 9.79 3.76 11.37
CA THR A 61 8.63 3.43 12.22
C THR A 61 7.49 4.43 12.00
N ALA A 62 7.79 5.74 11.94
CA ALA A 62 6.80 6.78 11.69
C ALA A 62 6.13 6.59 10.33
N LEU A 63 6.90 6.36 9.26
CA LEU A 63 6.35 6.11 7.93
C LEU A 63 5.46 4.86 7.88
N ARG A 64 5.86 3.76 8.53
CA ARG A 64 5.02 2.56 8.62
C ARG A 64 3.70 2.83 9.34
N THR A 65 3.73 3.62 10.41
CA THR A 65 2.51 4.03 11.11
C THR A 65 1.63 4.88 10.21
N SER A 66 2.19 5.88 9.50
CA SER A 66 1.43 6.70 8.55
C SER A 66 0.78 5.86 7.46
N ILE A 67 1.51 4.91 6.86
CA ILE A 67 0.96 4.00 5.85
C ILE A 67 -0.20 3.19 6.41
N ARG A 68 -0.09 2.72 7.66
CA ARG A 68 -1.17 1.96 8.31
C ARG A 68 -2.40 2.82 8.57
N LEU A 69 -2.23 4.07 8.96
CA LEU A 69 -3.34 5.01 9.13
C LEU A 69 -4.06 5.25 7.79
N SER A 70 -3.32 5.50 6.70
CA SER A 70 -3.93 5.68 5.38
C SER A 70 -4.59 4.39 4.85
N ALA A 71 -4.06 3.22 5.22
CA ALA A 71 -4.69 1.93 4.91
C ALA A 71 -5.97 1.68 5.74
N GLU A 72 -6.07 2.27 6.92
CA GLU A 72 -7.28 2.25 7.75
C GLU A 72 -8.41 3.00 7.04
N ASP A 73 -8.12 4.14 6.40
CA ASP A 73 -9.13 4.88 5.61
C ASP A 73 -9.74 4.05 4.46
N ILE A 74 -8.93 3.18 3.83
CA ILE A 74 -9.39 2.21 2.82
C ILE A 74 -10.28 1.15 3.46
N THR A 75 -9.85 0.64 4.62
CA THR A 75 -10.56 -0.39 5.38
C THR A 75 -11.92 0.13 5.86
N ASP A 76 -12.02 1.41 6.23
CA ASP A 76 -13.25 2.06 6.63
C ASP A 76 -14.27 2.10 5.49
N VAL A 77 -13.87 2.47 4.28
CA VAL A 77 -14.77 2.42 3.11
C VAL A 77 -15.24 0.99 2.85
N HIS A 78 -14.33 0.01 2.97
CA HIS A 78 -14.70 -1.38 2.83
C HIS A 78 -15.73 -1.81 3.89
N ASN A 79 -15.56 -1.37 5.13
CA ASN A 79 -16.50 -1.66 6.22
C ASN A 79 -17.85 -0.99 5.99
N GLU A 80 -17.89 0.29 5.59
CA GLU A 80 -19.12 0.97 5.21
C GLU A 80 -19.86 0.24 4.09
N TRP A 81 -19.12 -0.24 3.08
CA TRP A 81 -19.67 -1.03 1.99
C TRP A 81 -20.27 -2.35 2.48
N GLN A 82 -19.55 -3.09 3.34
CA GLN A 82 -20.06 -4.34 3.91
C GLN A 82 -21.30 -4.11 4.79
N ILE A 83 -21.33 -3.04 5.57
CA ILE A 83 -22.50 -2.63 6.35
C ILE A 83 -23.69 -2.38 5.43
N PHE A 84 -23.50 -1.60 4.37
CA PHE A 84 -24.55 -1.35 3.38
C PHE A 84 -25.07 -2.65 2.75
N LEU A 85 -24.18 -3.57 2.36
CA LEU A 85 -24.56 -4.81 1.70
C LEU A 85 -25.27 -5.81 2.62
N SER A 86 -24.77 -5.98 3.85
CA SER A 86 -25.05 -7.17 4.66
C SER A 86 -25.66 -6.88 6.03
N SER A 87 -25.65 -5.63 6.50
CA SER A 87 -26.16 -5.30 7.83
C SER A 87 -27.64 -5.69 7.96
N PRO A 88 -28.03 -6.31 9.09
CA PRO A 88 -29.42 -6.59 9.40
C PRO A 88 -30.17 -5.35 9.93
N ASP A 89 -29.47 -4.24 10.16
CA ASP A 89 -30.05 -3.01 10.67
C ASP A 89 -31.13 -2.44 9.74
N GLY A 90 -32.16 -1.85 10.34
CA GLY A 90 -33.33 -1.35 9.62
C GLY A 90 -32.98 -0.23 8.64
N ASP A 91 -32.07 0.67 9.03
CA ASP A 91 -31.67 1.79 8.19
C ASP A 91 -30.83 1.30 7.00
N ALA A 92 -29.90 0.37 7.22
CA ALA A 92 -29.10 -0.23 6.15
C ALA A 92 -29.98 -1.05 5.18
N LEU A 93 -30.96 -1.80 5.70
CA LEU A 93 -31.93 -2.53 4.88
C LEU A 93 -32.80 -1.60 4.04
N ALA A 94 -33.35 -0.53 4.65
CA ALA A 94 -34.13 0.46 3.93
C ALA A 94 -33.29 1.18 2.87
N ASP A 95 -32.04 1.50 3.20
CA ASP A 95 -31.12 2.14 2.29
C ASP A 95 -30.82 1.28 1.06
N ARG A 96 -30.48 0.00 1.24
CA ARG A 96 -30.17 -0.91 0.12
C ARG A 96 -31.40 -1.35 -0.68
N THR A 97 -32.63 -1.16 -0.18
CA THR A 97 -33.85 -1.63 -0.86
C THR A 97 -34.72 -0.49 -1.41
N LEU A 98 -34.85 0.60 -0.67
CA LEU A 98 -35.80 1.69 -0.98
C LEU A 98 -35.10 2.97 -1.47
N VAL A 99 -33.86 3.23 -1.04
CA VAL A 99 -33.16 4.49 -1.34
C VAL A 99 -32.15 4.31 -2.47
N ARG A 100 -31.22 3.36 -2.32
CA ARG A 100 -30.06 3.17 -3.21
C ARG A 100 -29.87 1.70 -3.65
N PRO A 101 -30.90 1.00 -4.15
CA PRO A 101 -30.75 -0.39 -4.56
C PRO A 101 -29.83 -0.59 -5.77
N ALA A 102 -29.62 0.45 -6.60
CA ALA A 102 -28.67 0.40 -7.72
C ALA A 102 -27.22 0.25 -7.26
N LEU A 103 -26.88 0.69 -6.05
CA LEU A 103 -25.50 0.64 -5.55
C LEU A 103 -25.01 -0.81 -5.37
N ALA A 104 -25.92 -1.73 -5.04
CA ALA A 104 -25.65 -3.16 -4.89
C ALA A 104 -25.61 -3.92 -6.23
N ASP A 105 -25.98 -3.27 -7.33
CA ASP A 105 -26.06 -3.87 -8.66
C ASP A 105 -24.88 -3.40 -9.52
N PRO A 106 -23.85 -4.23 -9.73
CA PRO A 106 -22.69 -3.86 -10.52
C PRO A 106 -23.03 -3.64 -12.01
N ASP A 107 -24.14 -4.21 -12.50
CA ASP A 107 -24.54 -4.15 -13.92
C ASP A 107 -25.67 -3.13 -14.16
N CYS A 108 -25.81 -2.14 -13.26
CA CYS A 108 -26.83 -1.11 -13.36
C CYS A 108 -26.61 -0.09 -14.51
N GLY A 109 -25.48 -0.16 -15.22
CA GLY A 109 -25.16 0.68 -16.37
C GLY A 109 -24.77 2.12 -16.01
N ASN A 110 -24.40 2.37 -14.75
CA ASN A 110 -23.95 3.67 -14.28
C ASN A 110 -22.45 3.67 -14.01
N GLU A 111 -21.72 4.53 -14.73
CA GLU A 111 -20.25 4.60 -14.69
C GLU A 111 -19.68 4.84 -13.28
N ASP A 112 -20.31 5.70 -12.46
CA ASP A 112 -19.82 5.98 -11.10
C ASP A 112 -19.95 4.74 -10.20
N ILE A 113 -21.04 3.98 -10.34
CA ILE A 113 -21.27 2.75 -9.57
C ILE A 113 -20.31 1.65 -10.03
N GLU A 114 -20.20 1.42 -11.34
CA GLU A 114 -19.26 0.46 -11.93
C GLU A 114 -17.81 0.75 -11.50
N LYS A 115 -17.40 2.02 -11.56
CA LYS A 115 -16.07 2.47 -11.12
C LYS A 115 -15.84 2.17 -9.65
N PHE A 116 -16.81 2.42 -8.77
CA PHE A 116 -16.68 2.08 -7.36
C PHE A 116 -16.50 0.57 -7.14
N HIS A 117 -17.29 -0.28 -7.81
CA HIS A 117 -17.14 -1.75 -7.72
C HIS A 117 -15.75 -2.23 -8.16
N PHE A 118 -15.20 -1.60 -9.21
CA PHE A 118 -13.83 -1.85 -9.65
C PHE A 118 -12.80 -1.41 -8.59
N GLU A 119 -12.91 -0.19 -8.09
CA GLU A 119 -11.94 0.36 -7.14
C GLU A 119 -11.97 -0.37 -5.80
N ILE A 120 -13.14 -0.73 -5.26
CA ILE A 120 -13.22 -1.45 -3.99
C ILE A 120 -12.61 -2.85 -4.08
N SER A 121 -12.77 -3.54 -5.23
CA SER A 121 -12.11 -4.83 -5.48
C SER A 121 -10.59 -4.68 -5.56
N ASN A 122 -10.11 -3.65 -6.25
CA ASN A 122 -8.67 -3.36 -6.35
C ASN A 122 -8.04 -2.96 -5.03
N ALA A 123 -8.74 -2.13 -4.25
CA ALA A 123 -8.32 -1.68 -2.94
C ALA A 123 -8.21 -2.86 -1.96
N HIS A 124 -9.18 -3.78 -1.97
CA HIS A 124 -9.11 -5.00 -1.16
C HIS A 124 -7.87 -5.84 -1.49
N ARG A 125 -7.58 -6.04 -2.79
CA ARG A 125 -6.35 -6.75 -3.22
C ARG A 125 -5.08 -6.00 -2.85
N PHE A 126 -5.11 -4.66 -2.89
CA PHE A 126 -3.99 -3.81 -2.49
C PHE A 126 -3.68 -3.97 -1.00
N LEU A 127 -4.69 -3.90 -0.12
CA LEU A 127 -4.53 -4.12 1.32
C LEU A 127 -3.89 -5.47 1.63
N GLY A 128 -4.32 -6.54 0.96
CA GLY A 128 -3.74 -7.87 1.13
C GLY A 128 -2.25 -7.95 0.77
N ARG A 129 -1.78 -7.16 -0.22
CA ARG A 129 -0.35 -7.09 -0.59
C ARG A 129 0.43 -6.10 0.27
N LEU A 130 -0.23 -5.05 0.77
CA LEU A 130 0.39 -3.98 1.54
C LEU A 130 1.02 -4.51 2.82
N GLU A 131 0.30 -5.31 3.60
CA GLU A 131 0.82 -5.84 4.86
C GLU A 131 2.05 -6.74 4.64
N ALA A 132 2.01 -7.60 3.61
CA ALA A 132 3.15 -8.42 3.23
C ALA A 132 4.37 -7.57 2.80
N ARG A 133 4.15 -6.42 2.14
CA ARG A 133 5.21 -5.49 1.76
C ARG A 133 5.78 -4.74 2.97
N LEU A 134 4.94 -4.34 3.93
CA LEU A 134 5.36 -3.64 5.15
C LEU A 134 6.21 -4.49 6.08
N GLN A 135 6.03 -5.81 6.06
CA GLN A 135 6.86 -6.76 6.82
C GLN A 135 8.28 -6.90 6.26
N GLN A 136 8.53 -6.46 5.03
CA GLN A 136 9.86 -6.49 4.42
C GLN A 136 10.74 -5.35 4.94
N THR A 137 12.04 -5.52 4.80
CA THR A 137 13.02 -4.46 5.06
C THR A 137 13.05 -3.50 3.87
N LEU A 138 12.40 -2.34 4.04
CA LEU A 138 12.29 -1.30 3.02
C LEU A 138 13.21 -0.12 3.34
N LEU A 139 13.69 0.56 2.30
CA LEU A 139 14.34 1.85 2.42
C LEU A 139 13.31 2.95 2.71
N VAL A 140 13.74 4.05 3.34
CA VAL A 140 12.89 5.22 3.63
C VAL A 140 12.18 5.73 2.37
N SER A 141 12.90 5.87 1.25
CA SER A 141 12.31 6.32 -0.02
C SER A 141 11.25 5.36 -0.58
N GLU A 142 11.41 4.05 -0.34
CA GLU A 142 10.39 3.05 -0.74
C GLU A 142 9.13 3.18 0.14
N LEU A 143 9.30 3.46 1.43
CA LEU A 143 8.19 3.72 2.35
C LEU A 143 7.46 5.02 2.02
N GLU A 144 8.17 6.10 1.68
CA GLU A 144 7.56 7.35 1.23
C GLU A 144 6.73 7.16 -0.05
N THR A 145 7.27 6.41 -1.01
CA THR A 145 6.54 6.06 -2.23
C THR A 145 5.30 5.22 -1.92
N LEU A 146 5.45 4.25 -1.01
CA LEU A 146 4.33 3.40 -0.58
C LEU A 146 3.25 4.19 0.15
N LEU A 147 3.64 5.15 1.01
CA LEU A 147 2.74 6.07 1.67
C LEU A 147 1.95 6.88 0.65
N LYS A 148 2.64 7.53 -0.29
CA LYS A 148 2.00 8.31 -1.35
C LYS A 148 0.96 7.51 -2.13
N VAL A 149 1.31 6.29 -2.56
CA VAL A 149 0.39 5.42 -3.29
C VAL A 149 -0.80 4.97 -2.41
N THR A 150 -0.57 4.78 -1.12
CA THR A 150 -1.64 4.42 -0.17
C THR A 150 -2.61 5.58 0.02
N ASP A 151 -2.09 6.81 0.17
CA ASP A 151 -2.88 8.05 0.30
C ASP A 151 -3.71 8.32 -0.97
N GLU A 152 -3.09 8.19 -2.15
CA GLU A 152 -3.79 8.36 -3.43
C GLU A 152 -4.95 7.35 -3.55
N ARG A 153 -4.70 6.08 -3.23
CA ARG A 153 -5.73 5.03 -3.28
C ARG A 153 -6.83 5.23 -2.25
N SER A 154 -6.51 5.69 -1.04
CA SER A 154 -7.54 5.94 -0.01
C SER A 154 -8.46 7.08 -0.42
N LEU A 155 -7.90 8.14 -1.00
CA LEU A 155 -8.64 9.28 -1.54
C LEU A 155 -9.52 8.86 -2.73
N ASP A 156 -8.94 8.19 -3.73
CA ASP A 156 -9.68 7.75 -4.92
C ASP A 156 -10.85 6.82 -4.56
N LEU A 157 -10.63 5.88 -3.64
CA LEU A 157 -11.68 4.99 -3.16
C LEU A 157 -12.78 5.76 -2.42
N ARG A 158 -12.41 6.73 -1.59
CA ARG A 158 -13.38 7.57 -0.86
C ARG A 158 -14.22 8.40 -1.82
N GLU A 159 -13.61 9.00 -2.82
CA GLU A 159 -14.32 9.81 -3.82
C GLU A 159 -15.28 8.97 -4.66
N THR A 160 -14.81 7.82 -5.16
CA THR A 160 -15.65 6.90 -5.94
C THR A 160 -16.81 6.35 -5.12
N TRP A 161 -16.59 6.05 -3.84
CA TRP A 161 -17.68 5.66 -2.93
C TRP A 161 -18.75 6.74 -2.80
N LEU A 162 -18.35 7.99 -2.56
CA LEU A 162 -19.30 9.11 -2.45
C LEU A 162 -20.05 9.38 -3.75
N ASN A 163 -19.37 9.27 -4.89
CA ASN A 163 -19.98 9.46 -6.21
C ASN A 163 -20.97 8.35 -6.54
N ALA A 164 -20.62 7.09 -6.30
CA ALA A 164 -21.51 5.95 -6.47
C ALA A 164 -22.77 6.07 -5.60
N ARG A 165 -22.63 6.47 -4.33
CA ARG A 165 -23.79 6.73 -3.44
C ARG A 165 -24.71 7.83 -3.99
N LYS A 166 -24.14 8.92 -4.48
CA LYS A 166 -24.91 10.02 -5.10
C LYS A 166 -25.61 9.55 -6.38
N ALA A 167 -24.92 8.80 -7.23
CA ALA A 167 -25.47 8.25 -8.47
C ALA A 167 -26.62 7.27 -8.18
N ALA A 168 -26.42 6.33 -7.24
CA ALA A 168 -27.46 5.39 -6.83
C ALA A 168 -28.70 6.10 -6.26
N ASN A 169 -28.51 7.19 -5.51
CA ASN A 169 -29.62 7.98 -4.99
C ASN A 169 -30.40 8.69 -6.11
N LYS A 170 -29.70 9.21 -7.12
CA LYS A 170 -30.33 9.83 -8.30
C LYS A 170 -31.12 8.82 -9.13
N LEU A 171 -30.63 7.60 -9.24
CA LEU A 171 -31.32 6.51 -9.93
C LEU A 171 -32.57 6.04 -9.17
N GLY A 172 -32.47 6.00 -7.83
CA GLY A 172 -33.56 5.60 -6.96
C GLY A 172 -33.97 4.13 -7.14
N PRO A 173 -35.14 3.73 -6.60
CA PRO A 173 -35.58 2.33 -6.59
C PRO A 173 -36.09 1.80 -7.94
N HIS A 174 -36.39 2.68 -8.90
CA HIS A 174 -36.96 2.30 -10.20
C HIS A 174 -35.94 2.31 -11.35
N TYR A 175 -34.65 2.17 -11.02
CA TYR A 175 -33.61 2.09 -12.04
C TYR A 175 -33.83 0.86 -12.94
N LYS A 176 -33.57 1.02 -14.23
CA LYS A 176 -33.61 -0.09 -15.17
C LYS A 176 -32.36 -0.93 -14.92
N ARG A 177 -32.56 -2.15 -14.38
CA ARG A 177 -31.50 -3.15 -14.33
C ARG A 177 -31.05 -3.42 -15.77
N GLY A 178 -29.75 -3.29 -16.05
CA GLY A 178 -29.19 -3.57 -17.37
C GLY A 178 -29.56 -4.99 -17.78
N SER A 179 -30.08 -5.15 -19.01
CA SER A 179 -30.46 -6.43 -19.61
C SER A 179 -29.27 -7.15 -20.19
#